data_AF-A0A7L4QTV8-F1
#
_entry.id   AF-A0A7L4QTV8-F1
#
_cell.length_a   1.000
_cell.length_b   1.000
_cell.length_c   1.000
_cell.angle_alpha   90.00
_cell.angle_beta   90.00
_cell.angle_gamma   90.00
#
_symmetry.space_group_name_H-M   'P 1'
#
loop_
_entity.id
_entity.type
_entity.pdbx_description
1 polymer ?
#
loop_
_entity_poly.entity_id
_entity_poly.type
_entity_poly.pdbx_seq_one_letter_code
_entity_poly.pdbx_strand_id
1 'polypeptide(L)'
;MDSSQAVYQGIKKAGIDFVVSLPCVNLGKLMELVECDPEIKHIPVTREEEGFGICAGAYLSGKKPAILMQNSGLGNSVNVLASLYQ
;
A
#
# COMPACT_ATOMS: atom_id res chain seq x y z
N MET A 1 19.45 -5.18 9.99
CA MET A 1 18.12 -4.65 9.67
C MET A 1 17.43 -5.70 8.81
N ASP A 2 16.29 -6.24 9.23
CA ASP A 2 15.55 -7.15 8.36
C ASP A 2 14.85 -6.39 7.22
N SER A 3 14.41 -7.13 6.20
CA SER A 3 13.80 -6.55 4.99
C SER A 3 12.53 -5.75 5.29
N SER A 4 11.69 -6.20 6.23
CA SER A 4 10.46 -5.48 6.59
C SER A 4 10.78 -4.13 7.22
N GLN A 5 11.76 -4.09 8.13
CA GLN A 5 12.21 -2.83 8.72
C GLN A 5 12.79 -1.89 7.67
N ALA A 6 13.58 -2.42 6.72
CA ALA A 6 14.18 -1.63 5.65
C ALA A 6 13.11 -0.96 4.77
N VAL A 7 12.08 -1.71 4.38
CA VAL A 7 10.95 -1.19 3.60
C VAL A 7 10.15 -0.17 4.42
N TYR A 8 9.84 -0.46 5.68
CA TYR A 8 9.12 0.48 6.56
C TYR A 8 9.87 1.82 6.70
N GLN A 9 11.19 1.80 6.90
CA GLN A 9 11.97 3.03 6.93
C GLN A 9 11.99 3.76 5.57
N GLY A 10 11.95 3.03 4.46
CA GLY A 10 11.75 3.59 3.13
C GLY A 10 10.41 4.32 3.00
N ILE A 11 9.33 3.71 3.49
CA ILE A 11 7.97 4.30 3.53
C ILE A 11 7.99 5.63 4.30
N LYS A 12 8.58 5.64 5.50
CA LYS A 12 8.70 6.86 6.33
C LYS A 12 9.52 7.94 5.65
N LYS A 13 10.69 7.59 5.11
CA LYS A 13 11.56 8.54 4.39
C LYS A 13 10.89 9.12 3.14
N ALA A 14 10.05 8.34 2.48
CA ALA A 14 9.25 8.82 1.36
C ALA A 14 8.11 9.74 1.80
N GLY A 15 7.79 9.86 3.09
CA GLY A 15 6.66 10.65 3.59
C GLY A 15 5.30 10.07 3.20
N ILE A 16 5.23 8.75 3.01
CA ILE A 16 3.95 8.05 2.81
C ILE A 16 3.16 8.10 4.11
N ASP A 17 1.93 8.61 4.05
CA ASP A 17 1.04 8.81 5.20
C ASP A 17 -0.27 8.02 5.08
N PHE A 18 -0.42 7.23 4.02
CA PHE A 18 -1.59 6.41 3.75
C PHE A 18 -1.15 5.09 3.12
N VAL A 19 -1.52 3.97 3.70
CA VAL A 19 -1.15 2.64 3.18
C VAL A 19 -2.40 1.80 3.01
N VAL A 20 -2.52 1.19 1.84
CA VAL A 20 -3.48 0.11 1.58
C VAL A 20 -2.74 -1.22 1.59
N SER A 21 -3.33 -2.27 2.15
CA SER A 21 -2.71 -3.61 2.12
C SER A 21 -3.67 -4.68 1.65
N LEU A 22 -3.10 -5.66 0.93
CA LEU A 22 -3.75 -6.93 0.64
C LEU A 22 -3.20 -8.04 1.56
N PRO A 23 -4.02 -9.04 1.93
CA PRO A 23 -3.58 -10.18 2.70
C PRO A 23 -2.37 -10.88 2.05
N CYS A 24 -1.24 -10.89 2.73
CA CYS A 24 -0.05 -11.59 2.26
C CYS A 24 0.82 -12.05 3.45
N VAL A 25 1.03 -13.36 3.58
CA VAL A 25 1.82 -13.93 4.68
C VAL A 25 3.25 -13.36 4.70
N ASN A 26 3.86 -13.15 3.53
CA ASN A 26 5.22 -12.62 3.42
C ASN A 26 5.34 -11.14 3.83
N LEU A 27 4.22 -10.39 3.85
CA LEU A 27 4.19 -8.99 4.24
C LEU A 27 3.72 -8.78 5.68
N GLY A 28 3.38 -9.84 6.43
CA GLY A 28 2.74 -9.72 7.74
C GLY A 28 3.49 -8.80 8.72
N LYS A 29 4.81 -8.95 8.84
CA LYS A 29 5.63 -8.09 9.70
C LYS A 29 5.64 -6.62 9.26
N LEU A 30 5.69 -6.36 7.95
CA LEU A 30 5.63 -4.99 7.43
C LEU A 30 4.24 -4.37 7.65
N MET A 31 3.18 -5.15 7.46
CA MET A 31 1.80 -4.71 7.72
C MET A 31 1.60 -4.36 9.20
N GLU A 32 2.15 -5.16 10.12
CA GLU A 32 2.11 -4.86 11.56
C GLU A 32 2.84 -3.55 11.89
N LEU A 33 4.04 -3.34 11.33
CA LEU A 33 4.79 -2.08 11.51
C LEU A 33 4.00 -0.86 11.03
N VAL A 34 3.27 -0.99 9.92
CA VAL A 34 2.44 0.07 9.35
C VAL A 34 1.16 0.29 10.15
N GLU A 35 0.48 -0.77 10.59
CA GLU A 35 -0.72 -0.70 11.43
C GLU A 35 -0.44 -0.02 12.78
N CYS A 36 0.73 -0.28 13.37
CA CYS A 36 1.13 0.30 14.65
C CYS A 36 1.67 1.74 14.54
N ASP A 37 1.83 2.30 13.34
CA ASP A 37 2.34 3.66 13.14
C ASP A 37 1.21 4.70 13.12
N PRO A 38 1.09 5.57 14.14
CA PRO A 38 0.03 6.56 14.21
C PRO A 38 0.11 7.65 13.15
N GLU A 39 1.24 7.81 12.47
CA GLU A 39 1.41 8.77 11.37
C GLU A 39 0.95 8.20 10.02
N ILE A 40 0.66 6.90 9.94
CA ILE A 40 0.19 6.24 8.72
C ILE A 40 -1.26 5.79 8.91
N LYS A 41 -2.14 6.25 8.01
CA LYS A 41 -3.48 5.67 7.92
C LYS A 41 -3.42 4.35 7.14
N HIS A 42 -3.61 3.24 7.83
CA HIS A 42 -3.62 1.91 7.21
C HIS A 42 -5.05 1.41 6.92
N ILE A 43 -5.31 0.99 5.67
CA ILE A 43 -6.58 0.43 5.22
C ILE A 43 -6.36 -0.96 4.61
N PRO A 44 -6.76 -2.06 5.28
CA PRO A 44 -6.74 -3.38 4.67
C PRO A 44 -7.89 -3.55 3.67
N VAL A 45 -7.63 -4.20 2.54
CA VAL A 45 -8.62 -4.51 1.48
C VAL A 45 -8.53 -5.99 1.08
N THR A 46 -9.57 -6.52 0.47
CA THR A 46 -9.61 -7.93 0.02
C THR A 46 -9.31 -8.09 -1.47
N ARG A 47 -9.30 -7.00 -2.23
CA ARG A 47 -9.10 -6.99 -3.68
C ARG A 47 -8.15 -5.90 -4.13
N GLU A 48 -7.37 -6.20 -5.16
CA GLU A 48 -6.40 -5.26 -5.74
C GLU A 48 -7.11 -4.03 -6.31
N GLU A 49 -8.20 -4.23 -7.05
CA GLU A 49 -8.87 -3.14 -7.76
C GLU A 49 -9.46 -2.10 -6.79
N GLU A 50 -9.98 -2.57 -5.66
CA GLU A 50 -10.44 -1.71 -4.56
C GLU A 50 -9.27 -0.90 -3.98
N GLY A 51 -8.13 -1.57 -3.78
CA GLY A 51 -6.94 -0.92 -3.23
C GLY A 51 -6.39 0.18 -4.13
N PHE A 52 -6.35 -0.05 -5.44
CA PHE A 52 -5.96 0.99 -6.41
C PHE A 52 -6.95 2.15 -6.45
N GLY A 53 -8.26 1.88 -6.40
CA GLY A 53 -9.29 2.93 -6.33
C GLY A 53 -9.17 3.80 -5.07
N ILE A 54 -8.96 3.17 -3.91
CA ILE A 54 -8.76 3.87 -2.63
C ILE A 54 -7.47 4.70 -2.67
N CYS A 55 -6.35 4.14 -3.17
CA CYS A 55 -5.11 4.88 -3.35
C CYS A 55 -5.29 6.09 -4.29
N ALA A 56 -6.00 5.93 -5.40
CA ALA A 56 -6.28 7.04 -6.32
C ALA A 56 -7.08 8.16 -5.61
N GLY A 57 -8.13 7.82 -4.88
CA GLY A 57 -8.90 8.78 -4.09
C GLY A 57 -8.07 9.47 -3.00
N ALA A 58 -7.24 8.71 -2.28
CA ALA A 58 -6.32 9.24 -1.27
C ALA A 58 -5.35 10.26 -1.89
N TYR A 59 -4.73 9.92 -3.02
CA TYR A 59 -3.85 10.82 -3.75
C TYR A 59 -4.55 12.12 -4.15
N LEU A 60 -5.75 12.02 -4.73
CA LEU A 60 -6.57 13.19 -5.11
C LEU A 60 -6.96 14.07 -3.91
N SER A 61 -7.01 13.50 -2.71
CA SER A 61 -7.24 14.24 -1.45
C SER A 61 -5.99 14.85 -0.83
N GLY A 62 -4.84 14.79 -1.51
CA GLY A 62 -3.56 15.36 -1.05
C GLY A 62 -2.74 14.43 -0.13
N LYS A 63 -3.12 13.15 -0.03
CA LYS A 63 -2.33 12.13 0.67
C LYS A 63 -1.20 11.60 -0.20
N LYS A 64 -0.24 10.92 0.43
CA LYS A 64 0.84 10.21 -0.26
C LYS A 64 0.65 8.70 -0.05
N PRO A 65 -0.16 8.04 -0.89
CA PRO A 65 -0.53 6.65 -0.69
C PRO A 65 0.55 5.67 -1.16
N ALA A 66 0.57 4.49 -0.53
CA ALA A 66 1.26 3.30 -1.04
C ALA A 66 0.38 2.06 -0.89
N ILE A 67 0.62 1.05 -1.73
CA ILE A 67 -0.06 -0.25 -1.65
C ILE A 67 0.95 -1.35 -1.33
N LEU A 68 0.64 -2.17 -0.32
CA LEU A 68 1.37 -3.36 0.05
C LEU A 68 0.67 -4.58 -0.55
N MET A 69 1.31 -5.23 -1.51
CA MET A 69 0.74 -6.36 -2.23
C MET A 69 1.82 -7.33 -2.72
N GLN A 70 1.45 -8.57 -3.00
CA GLN A 70 2.34 -9.53 -3.65
C GLN A 70 2.52 -9.19 -5.14
N ASN A 71 3.65 -9.57 -5.74
CA ASN A 71 3.93 -9.33 -7.15
C ASN A 71 2.92 -9.99 -8.12
N SER A 72 2.26 -11.09 -7.74
CA SER A 72 1.19 -11.67 -8.56
C SER A 72 -0.04 -10.74 -8.65
N GLY A 73 -0.39 -10.08 -7.54
CA GLY A 73 -1.48 -9.11 -7.51
C GLY A 73 -1.21 -7.92 -8.42
N LEU A 74 0.05 -7.47 -8.53
CA LEU A 74 0.43 -6.44 -9.51
C LEU A 74 0.12 -6.90 -10.95
N GLY A 75 0.39 -8.17 -11.28
CA GLY A 75 0.03 -8.76 -12.58
C GLY A 75 -1.48 -8.79 -12.83
N ASN A 76 -2.29 -9.03 -11.78
CA ASN A 76 -3.75 -8.99 -11.87
C ASN A 76 -4.32 -7.58 -11.99
N SER A 77 -3.52 -6.56 -11.68
CA SER A 77 -3.97 -5.16 -11.57
C SER A 77 -3.84 -4.36 -12.85
N VAL A 78 -3.44 -4.98 -13.96
CA VAL A 78 -3.20 -4.27 -15.24
C VAL A 78 -4.45 -3.53 -15.71
N ASN A 79 -5.63 -4.13 -15.60
CA ASN A 79 -6.88 -3.49 -16.06
C ASN A 79 -7.23 -2.24 -15.22
N VAL A 80 -7.12 -2.32 -13.89
CA VAL A 80 -7.41 -1.17 -13.03
C VAL A 80 -6.37 -0.07 -13.22
N LEU A 81 -5.10 -0.43 -13.35
CA LEU A 81 -4.03 0.54 -13.64
C LEU A 81 -4.27 1.24 -14.99
N ALA A 82 -4.64 0.49 -16.03
CA ALA A 82 -4.97 1.06 -17.34
C ALA A 82 -6.18 2.02 -17.27
N SER A 83 -7.17 1.73 -16.42
CA SER A 83 -8.33 2.61 -16.23
C SER A 83 -8.02 3.93 -15.51
N LEU A 84 -6.91 3.98 -14.74
CA LEU A 84 -6.46 5.15 -14.00
C LEU A 84 -5.38 5.96 -14.73
N TYR A 85 -4.81 5.39 -15.80
CA TYR A 85 -3.82 6.04 -16.64
C TYR A 85 -4.50 7.04 -17.59
N GLN A 86 -3.98 8.28 -17.65
CA GLN A 86 -4.39 9.30 -18.61
C GLN A 86 -3.37 9.42 -19.74
#